data_AF-A0A5C7LJL1-F1
#
_entry.id   AF-A0A5C7LJL1-F1
#
_cell.length_a   1.000
_cell.length_b   1.000
_cell.length_c   1.000
_cell.angle_alpha   90.00
_cell.angle_beta   90.00
_cell.angle_gamma   90.00
#
_symmetry.space_group_name_H-M   'P 1'
#
loop_
_entity.id
_entity.type
_entity.pdbx_description
1 polymer ?
#
loop_
_entity_poly.entity_id
_entity_poly.type
_entity_poly.pdbx_seq_one_letter_code
_entity_poly.pdbx_strand_id
1 'polypeptide(L)'
;MARPQYYEEVQTNVPGLKIIYASGTGAGAADLTSVKGVATIDQTATGKYTVTLNHKVKQLLWVQGVVVDPTSVDDWAVAVETDLTTNNAFGILVSKSGTATDLTTDEKLLLVIHVQDSATLPAGR
;
A
#
# COMPACT_ATOMS: atom_id res chain seq x y z
N MET A 1 25.46 -8.36 8.87
CA MET A 1 24.79 -9.58 8.38
C MET A 1 23.42 -9.20 7.87
N ALA A 2 23.16 -9.31 6.56
CA ALA A 2 21.84 -9.04 5.99
C ALA A 2 20.92 -10.22 6.31
N ARG A 3 19.80 -9.97 7.00
CA ARG A 3 18.75 -10.96 7.18
C ARG A 3 18.08 -11.20 5.82
N PRO A 4 17.91 -12.46 5.37
CA PRO A 4 17.13 -12.72 4.17
C PRO A 4 15.68 -12.25 4.41
N GLN A 5 15.21 -11.31 3.60
CA GLN A 5 13.82 -10.90 3.59
C GLN A 5 13.01 -12.03 2.94
N TYR A 6 12.25 -12.75 3.76
CA TYR A 6 11.27 -13.72 3.29
C TYR A 6 10.01 -12.96 2.85
N TYR A 7 9.64 -13.12 1.59
CA TYR A 7 8.33 -12.74 1.06
C TYR A 7 7.68 -14.01 0.53
N GLU A 8 6.54 -14.40 1.08
CA GLU A 8 5.73 -15.51 0.59
C GLU A 8 4.38 -14.95 0.14
N GLU A 9 3.95 -15.32 -1.06
CA GLU A 9 2.57 -15.17 -1.48
C GLU A 9 1.74 -16.20 -0.70
N VAL A 10 1.11 -15.77 0.39
CA VAL A 10 0.22 -16.65 1.15
C VAL A 10 -1.07 -16.84 0.34
N GLN A 11 -1.13 -17.97 -0.37
CA GLN A 11 -2.35 -18.40 -1.05
C GLN A 11 -3.43 -18.64 0.03
N THR A 12 -4.45 -17.78 0.08
CA THR A 12 -5.56 -17.96 1.02
C THR A 12 -6.50 -19.04 0.48
N ASN A 13 -7.10 -19.84 1.37
CA ASN A 13 -8.13 -20.82 0.99
C ASN A 13 -9.49 -20.17 0.67
N VAL A 14 -9.56 -18.83 0.65
CA VAL A 14 -10.79 -18.08 0.35
C VAL A 14 -10.75 -17.72 -1.15
N PRO A 15 -11.62 -18.32 -1.98
CA PRO A 15 -11.60 -18.07 -3.42
C PRO A 15 -11.72 -16.58 -3.74
N GLY A 16 -10.76 -16.06 -4.50
CA GLY A 16 -10.73 -14.67 -4.95
C GLY A 16 -10.19 -13.67 -3.92
N LEU A 17 -9.83 -14.07 -2.69
CA LEU A 17 -9.13 -13.18 -1.76
C LEU A 17 -7.63 -13.16 -2.09
N LYS A 18 -7.09 -11.94 -2.25
CA LYS A 18 -5.65 -11.70 -2.38
C LYS A 18 -5.17 -10.72 -1.32
N ILE A 19 -3.98 -10.98 -0.79
CA ILE A 19 -3.28 -10.11 0.15
C ILE A 19 -2.02 -9.63 -0.54
N ILE A 20 -1.85 -8.31 -0.61
CA ILE A 20 -0.72 -7.65 -1.26
C ILE A 20 0.07 -6.92 -0.18
N TYR A 21 1.36 -7.22 -0.09
CA TYR A 21 2.31 -6.48 0.74
C TYR A 21 3.02 -5.45 -0.14
N ALA A 22 2.85 -4.18 0.19
CA ALA A 22 3.49 -3.10 -0.54
C ALA A 22 4.45 -2.32 0.33
N SER A 23 5.49 -1.77 -0.28
CA SER A 23 6.41 -0.87 0.41
C SER A 23 6.90 0.21 -0.53
N GLY A 24 7.09 1.42 -0.03
CA GLY A 24 7.74 2.54 -0.73
C GLY A 24 8.70 3.27 0.20
N THR A 25 9.79 3.81 -0.35
CA THR A 25 10.69 4.71 0.38
C THR A 25 10.25 6.14 0.11
N GLY A 26 10.18 6.97 1.15
CA GLY A 26 9.78 8.36 0.98
C GLY A 26 10.71 9.13 0.05
N ALA A 27 10.19 10.23 -0.49
CA ALA A 27 10.83 10.98 -1.57
C ALA A 27 10.61 12.49 -1.42
N GLY A 28 10.24 12.96 -0.23
CA GLY A 28 9.78 14.32 0.00
C GLY A 28 8.43 14.56 -0.69
N ALA A 29 8.28 15.74 -1.29
CA ALA A 29 7.09 16.13 -2.03
C ALA A 29 7.04 15.54 -3.45
N ALA A 30 7.34 14.24 -3.58
CA ALA A 30 7.31 13.49 -4.84
C ALA A 30 6.78 12.07 -4.61
N ASP A 31 6.59 11.32 -5.70
CA ASP A 31 6.16 9.92 -5.69
C ASP A 31 7.11 9.05 -4.86
N LEU A 32 6.57 8.02 -4.19
CA LEU A 32 7.41 7.10 -3.43
C LEU A 32 8.35 6.35 -4.36
N THR A 33 9.57 6.12 -3.90
CA THR A 33 10.59 5.40 -4.68
C THR A 33 10.68 3.94 -4.25
N SER A 34 11.24 3.09 -5.13
CA SER A 34 11.45 1.66 -4.85
C SER A 34 10.17 0.90 -4.47
N VAL A 35 9.04 1.28 -5.08
CA VAL A 35 7.74 0.69 -4.82
C VAL A 35 7.72 -0.81 -5.15
N LYS A 36 7.22 -1.63 -4.22
CA LYS A 36 7.06 -3.09 -4.39
C LYS A 36 5.63 -3.51 -4.10
N GLY A 37 5.19 -4.63 -4.69
CA GLY A 37 3.87 -5.24 -4.46
C GLY A 37 2.72 -4.60 -5.23
N VAL A 38 2.84 -3.32 -5.60
CA VAL A 38 1.88 -2.57 -6.40
C VAL A 38 2.55 -2.01 -7.67
N ALA A 39 1.78 -1.37 -8.55
CA ALA A 39 2.30 -0.78 -9.78
C ALA A 39 3.03 0.54 -9.48
N THR A 40 2.33 1.46 -8.81
CA THR A 40 2.85 2.77 -8.44
C THR A 40 2.24 3.24 -7.11
N ILE A 41 2.92 4.17 -6.45
CA ILE A 41 2.38 4.96 -5.34
C ILE A 41 2.74 6.42 -5.63
N ASP A 42 1.81 7.10 -6.30
CA ASP A 42 2.04 8.43 -6.85
C ASP A 42 1.48 9.49 -5.91
N GLN A 43 2.24 10.53 -5.65
CA GLN A 43 1.82 11.63 -4.81
C GLN A 43 0.81 12.50 -5.57
N THR A 44 -0.25 12.88 -4.88
CA THR A 44 -1.32 13.73 -5.43
C THR A 44 -1.42 15.07 -4.72
N ALA A 45 -1.07 15.10 -3.44
CA ALA A 45 -0.90 16.30 -2.63
C ALA A 45 -0.06 15.94 -1.40
N THR A 46 0.25 16.92 -0.54
CA THR A 46 0.96 16.68 0.71
C THR A 46 0.31 15.58 1.53
N GLY A 47 1.08 14.54 1.86
CA GLY A 47 0.66 13.34 2.57
C GLY A 47 -0.30 12.44 1.80
N LYS A 48 -0.75 12.80 0.59
CA LYS A 48 -1.78 12.06 -0.16
C LYS A 48 -1.19 11.33 -1.34
N TYR A 49 -1.48 10.03 -1.42
CA TYR A 49 -0.96 9.18 -2.48
C TYR A 49 -2.07 8.36 -3.13
N THR A 50 -1.94 8.13 -4.42
CA THR A 50 -2.73 7.15 -5.16
C THR A 50 -1.92 5.88 -5.30
N VAL A 51 -2.46 4.77 -4.81
CA VAL A 51 -1.87 3.43 -4.91
C VAL A 51 -2.53 2.71 -6.07
N THR A 52 -1.76 2.37 -7.11
CA THR A 52 -2.26 1.67 -8.29
C THR A 52 -1.86 0.21 -8.24
N LEU A 53 -2.82 -0.72 -8.36
CA LEU A 53 -2.56 -2.16 -8.33
C LEU A 53 -2.22 -2.72 -9.72
N ASN A 54 -1.34 -3.73 -9.76
CA ASN A 54 -0.87 -4.37 -11.01
C ASN A 54 -1.94 -5.19 -11.77
N HIS A 55 -3.05 -5.54 -11.12
CA HIS A 55 -4.08 -6.40 -11.70
C HIS A 55 -5.48 -5.86 -11.45
N LYS A 56 -6.43 -6.29 -12.29
CA LYS A 56 -7.84 -5.94 -12.13
C LYS A 56 -8.40 -6.56 -10.87
N VAL A 57 -8.87 -5.71 -9.98
CA VAL A 57 -9.48 -6.11 -8.71
C VAL A 57 -10.95 -5.74 -8.74
N LYS A 58 -11.77 -6.56 -8.08
CA LYS A 58 -13.21 -6.34 -8.01
C LYS A 58 -13.58 -5.33 -6.93
N GLN A 59 -12.94 -5.40 -5.77
CA GLN A 59 -13.21 -4.54 -4.62
C GLN A 59 -12.04 -4.49 -3.63
N LEU A 60 -11.95 -3.37 -2.90
CA LEU A 60 -11.03 -3.20 -1.77
C LEU A 60 -11.74 -3.74 -0.54
N LEU A 61 -11.06 -4.60 0.21
CA LEU A 61 -11.65 -5.15 1.44
C LEU A 61 -11.14 -4.39 2.66
N TRP A 62 -9.82 -4.20 2.70
CA TRP A 62 -9.15 -3.63 3.85
C TRP A 62 -7.74 -3.19 3.46
N VAL A 63 -7.26 -2.12 4.06
CA VAL A 63 -5.86 -1.68 3.96
C VAL A 63 -5.36 -1.30 5.35
N GLN A 64 -4.19 -1.80 5.67
CA GLN A 64 -3.40 -1.33 6.81
C GLN A 64 -2.16 -0.65 6.28
N GLY A 65 -1.82 0.52 6.83
CA GLY A 65 -0.56 1.19 6.54
C GLY A 65 0.23 1.51 7.82
N VAL A 66 1.54 1.45 7.69
CA VAL A 66 2.50 1.78 8.75
C VAL A 66 3.63 2.58 8.13
N VAL A 67 4.06 3.65 8.80
CA VAL A 67 5.29 4.36 8.48
C VAL A 67 6.39 3.87 9.42
N VAL A 68 7.53 3.50 8.85
CA VAL A 68 8.75 3.19 9.59
C VAL A 68 9.65 4.41 9.51
N ASP A 69 9.84 5.06 10.64
CA ASP A 69 10.73 6.20 10.82
C ASP A 69 11.97 5.73 11.60
N PRO A 70 13.18 5.78 11.01
CA PRO A 70 14.39 5.35 11.70
C PRO A 70 14.96 6.41 12.65
N THR A 71 14.45 7.65 12.61
CA THR A 71 15.01 8.80 13.33
C THR A 71 14.26 9.10 14.62
N SER A 72 12.96 8.84 14.63
CA SER A 72 12.08 9.10 15.78
C SER A 72 10.94 8.10 15.86
N VAL A 73 10.41 7.93 17.08
CA VAL A 73 9.13 7.26 17.30
C VAL A 73 8.07 8.34 17.31
N ASP A 74 7.44 8.56 16.15
CA ASP A 74 6.38 9.55 15.98
C ASP A 74 5.01 8.89 15.74
N ASP A 75 3.95 9.68 15.94
CA ASP A 75 2.56 9.27 15.79
C ASP A 75 2.09 9.34 14.33
N TRP A 76 2.82 8.62 13.47
CA TRP A 76 2.44 8.43 12.09
C TRP A 76 1.14 7.63 11.98
N ALA A 77 0.26 8.06 11.08
CA ALA A 77 -0.95 7.35 10.73
C ALA A 77 -1.10 7.24 9.22
N VAL A 78 -1.67 6.12 8.76
CA VAL A 78 -2.02 5.90 7.37
C VAL A 78 -3.49 5.54 7.29
N ALA A 79 -4.26 6.30 6.53
CA ALA A 79 -5.69 6.10 6.34
C ALA A 79 -6.02 5.92 4.86
N VAL A 80 -7.06 5.14 4.56
CA VAL A 80 -7.65 5.08 3.22
C VAL A 80 -8.57 6.28 3.06
N GLU A 81 -8.36 7.11 2.04
CA GLU A 81 -9.21 8.26 1.74
C GLU A 81 -10.24 7.97 0.67
N THR A 82 -9.88 7.15 -0.32
CA THR A 82 -10.79 6.80 -1.41
C THR A 82 -10.72 5.31 -1.68
N ASP A 83 -11.88 4.73 -1.99
CA ASP A 83 -12.00 3.33 -2.40
C ASP A 83 -11.42 3.11 -3.81
N LEU A 84 -11.42 1.87 -4.26
CA LEU A 84 -11.03 1.44 -5.60
C LEU A 84 -11.82 2.19 -6.68
N THR A 85 -11.10 3.01 -7.43
CA THR A 85 -11.58 3.80 -8.55
C THR A 85 -11.28 3.13 -9.89
N THR A 86 -11.77 3.72 -10.98
CA THR A 86 -11.34 3.41 -12.34
C THR A 86 -9.81 3.34 -12.43
N ASN A 87 -9.28 2.23 -12.96
CA ASN A 87 -7.84 1.87 -13.07
C ASN A 87 -7.22 1.09 -11.90
N ASN A 88 -8.02 0.45 -11.04
CA ASN A 88 -7.51 -0.36 -9.92
C ASN A 88 -6.66 0.45 -8.93
N ALA A 89 -7.05 1.70 -8.72
CA ALA A 89 -6.33 2.64 -7.89
C ALA A 89 -7.20 3.10 -6.71
N PHE A 90 -6.59 3.26 -5.55
CA PHE A 90 -7.24 3.79 -4.34
C PHE A 90 -6.34 4.83 -3.68
N GLY A 91 -6.92 5.72 -2.88
CA GLY A 91 -6.21 6.83 -2.25
C GLY A 91 -5.86 6.54 -0.80
N ILE A 92 -4.67 6.95 -0.37
CA ILE A 92 -4.25 6.94 1.02
C ILE A 92 -3.79 8.33 1.46
N LEU A 93 -3.96 8.60 2.75
CA LEU A 93 -3.41 9.73 3.47
C LEU A 93 -2.41 9.24 4.49
N VAL A 94 -1.22 9.84 4.47
CA VAL A 94 -0.18 9.74 5.48
C VAL A 94 -0.20 11.02 6.30
N SER A 95 -0.27 10.89 7.62
CA SER A 95 -0.24 12.01 8.55
C SER A 95 0.72 11.76 9.69
N LYS A 96 1.23 12.85 10.25
CA LYS A 96 2.08 12.91 11.44
C LYS A 96 1.44 13.90 12.39
N SER A 97 1.16 13.49 13.62
CA SER A 97 0.43 14.30 14.61
C SER A 97 -0.89 14.88 14.09
N GLY A 98 -1.63 14.06 13.34
CA GLY A 98 -2.91 14.41 12.73
C GLY A 98 -2.83 15.34 11.51
N THR A 99 -1.63 15.75 11.08
CA THR A 99 -1.44 16.63 9.92
C THR A 99 -0.91 15.85 8.73
N ALA A 100 -1.50 16.03 7.54
CA ALA A 100 -1.01 15.44 6.31
C ALA A 100 0.46 15.77 6.10
N THR A 101 1.31 14.76 5.94
CA THR A 101 2.77 14.93 5.95
C THR A 101 3.43 14.05 4.90
N ASP A 102 4.36 14.64 4.15
CA ASP A 102 5.16 13.92 3.17
C ASP A 102 6.24 13.08 3.85
N LEU A 103 6.49 11.89 3.30
CA LEU A 103 7.59 11.04 3.75
C LEU A 103 8.89 11.56 3.13
N THR A 104 9.91 11.77 3.93
CA THR A 104 11.26 12.09 3.46
C THR A 104 11.97 10.82 3.00
N THR A 105 13.20 10.96 2.53
CA THR A 105 14.01 9.80 2.09
C THR A 105 14.37 8.82 3.20
N ASP A 106 14.17 9.21 4.47
CA ASP A 106 14.51 8.38 5.62
C ASP A 106 13.37 7.42 6.00
N GLU A 107 12.12 7.83 5.82
CA GLU A 107 10.96 7.02 6.17
C GLU A 107 10.57 6.01 5.08
N LYS A 108 9.90 4.94 5.50
CA LYS A 108 9.31 3.93 4.62
C LYS A 108 7.83 3.74 4.90
N LEU A 109 7.04 3.73 3.83
CA LEU A 109 5.65 3.29 3.89
C LEU A 109 5.58 1.77 3.71
N LEU A 110 4.85 1.09 4.59
CA LEU A 110 4.48 -0.31 4.44
C LEU A 110 2.95 -0.40 4.37
N LEU A 111 2.42 -1.15 3.41
CA LEU A 111 0.99 -1.42 3.29
C LEU A 111 0.72 -2.91 3.26
N VAL A 112 -0.39 -3.31 3.88
CA VAL A 112 -1.01 -4.62 3.69
C VAL A 112 -2.40 -4.38 3.13
N ILE A 113 -2.63 -4.85 1.90
CA ILE A 113 -3.83 -4.55 1.12
C ILE A 113 -4.57 -5.86 0.87
N HIS A 114 -5.81 -5.93 1.33
CA HIS A 114 -6.69 -7.05 1.07
C HIS A 114 -7.67 -6.65 -0.02
N VAL A 115 -7.72 -7.45 -1.08
CA VAL A 115 -8.60 -7.22 -2.23
C VAL A 115 -9.34 -8.50 -2.58
N GLN A 116 -10.48 -8.33 -3.22
CA GLN A 116 -11.09 -9.42 -3.97
C GLN A 116 -10.67 -9.29 -5.44
N ASP A 117 -10.09 -10.34 -6.00
CA ASP A 117 -9.73 -10.41 -7.40
C ASP A 117 -10.99 -10.45 -8.29
N SER A 118 -10.89 -9.85 -9.47
CA SER A 118 -11.91 -9.91 -10.51
C SER A 118 -11.85 -11.21 -11.33
N ALA A 119 -10.73 -11.95 -11.28
CA ALA A 119 -10.64 -13.29 -11.84
C ALA A 119 -11.32 -14.31 -10.90
N THR A 120 -12.61 -14.58 -11.14
CA THR A 120 -13.26 -15.79 -10.62
C THR A 120 -12.46 -17.01 -11.05
N LEU A 121 -11.86 -17.73 -10.11
CA LEU A 121 -11.41 -19.10 -10.36
C LEU A 121 -12.60 -19.90 -10.91
N PRO A 122 -12.44 -20.71 -11.98
CA PRO A 122 -13.54 -21.51 -12.50
C PRO A 122 -14.14 -22.39 -11.41
N ALA A 123 -15.48 -22.53 -11.41
CA ALA A 123 -16.16 -23.49 -10.56
C ALA A 123 -15.65 -24.91 -10.90
N GLY A 124 -14.95 -25.55 -9.96
CA GLY A 124 -14.50 -26.93 -10.06
C GLY A 124 -13.00 -27.12 -9.81
N ARG A 125 -12.63 -27.28 -8.54
CA ARG A 125 -11.57 -28.19 -8.11
C ARG A 125 -12.09 -29.00 -6.93
#